data_AF-A0A7Z6UDC1-F1
#
_entry.id   AF-A0A7Z6UDC1-F1
#
_cell.length_a   1.000
_cell.length_b   1.000
_cell.length_c   1.000
_cell.angle_alpha   90.00
_cell.angle_beta   90.00
_cell.angle_gamma   90.00
#
_symmetry.space_group_name_H-M   'P 1'
#
loop_
_entity.id
_entity.type
_entity.pdbx_description
1 polymer ?
#
loop_
_entity_poly.entity_id
_entity_poly.type
_entity_poly.pdbx_seq_one_letter_code
_entity_poly.pdbx_strand_id
1 'polypeptide(L)'
;PKTPATATSLCPFRGPNVAIVPVRYALDRSRYDAAPEQLKPLPKQGKWALMPTLKTRSYTLRQLYDGYVYVFDETAGTLHEYVASANNGHLSRIVWTDAQIGSDQRSGASDGKPFLLYPRRNTLHIAFSPQQWTWRICEHMRSSAPSRALWMKVLDLASYCITMAEPDTLPLNR
;
A
#
# COMPACT_ATOMS: atom_id res chain seq x y z
N PRO A 1 14.79 -43.46 3.13
CA PRO A 1 13.84 -43.27 1.99
C PRO A 1 12.93 -42.06 2.25
N LYS A 2 13.25 -40.92 1.64
CA LYS A 2 12.41 -39.72 1.71
C LYS A 2 11.38 -39.80 0.59
N THR A 3 10.13 -40.05 0.96
CA THR A 3 9.01 -39.98 0.01
C THR A 3 8.95 -38.55 -0.55
N PRO A 4 9.09 -38.35 -1.87
CA PRO A 4 8.94 -37.01 -2.43
C PRO A 4 7.49 -36.58 -2.26
N ALA A 5 7.30 -35.37 -1.76
CA ALA A 5 5.98 -34.75 -1.64
C ALA A 5 5.39 -34.63 -3.05
N THR A 6 4.45 -35.53 -3.38
CA THR A 6 3.63 -35.44 -4.58
C THR A 6 2.54 -34.42 -4.28
N ALA A 7 2.89 -33.14 -4.31
CA ALA A 7 1.92 -32.07 -4.34
C ALA A 7 1.95 -31.50 -5.76
N THR A 8 0.92 -31.84 -6.53
CA THR A 8 0.52 -31.14 -7.75
C THR A 8 0.83 -29.65 -7.64
N SER A 9 1.61 -29.16 -8.59
CA SER A 9 2.05 -27.78 -8.77
C SER A 9 0.85 -26.83 -8.94
N LEU A 10 0.17 -26.51 -7.85
CA LEU A 10 -0.68 -25.33 -7.81
C LEU A 10 0.27 -24.14 -7.73
N CYS A 11 0.39 -23.41 -8.85
CA CYS A 11 1.12 -22.15 -8.88
C CYS A 11 0.62 -21.30 -7.69
N PRO A 12 1.49 -20.86 -6.77
CA PRO A 12 1.09 -20.09 -5.57
C PRO A 12 0.31 -18.81 -5.93
N PHE A 13 0.39 -18.36 -7.19
CA PHE A 13 -0.37 -17.26 -7.79
C PHE A 13 -1.73 -17.67 -8.37
N ARG A 14 -2.31 -18.83 -8.03
CA ARG A 14 -3.67 -19.24 -8.46
C ARG A 14 -4.75 -19.18 -7.37
N GLY A 15 -4.42 -18.85 -6.12
CA GLY A 15 -5.41 -18.69 -5.04
C GLY A 15 -6.50 -17.64 -5.35
N PRO A 16 -7.67 -17.65 -4.70
CA PRO A 16 -8.76 -16.71 -5.01
C PRO A 16 -8.43 -15.24 -4.68
N ASN A 17 -7.46 -15.03 -3.78
CA ASN A 17 -7.06 -13.71 -3.29
C ASN A 17 -5.58 -13.41 -3.59
N VAL A 18 -5.24 -12.13 -3.57
CA VAL A 18 -3.89 -11.59 -3.70
C VAL A 18 -3.51 -10.90 -2.40
N ALA A 19 -2.33 -11.23 -1.88
CA ALA A 19 -1.73 -10.55 -0.74
C ALA A 19 -0.95 -9.33 -1.25
N ILE A 20 -1.21 -8.16 -0.68
CA ILE A 20 -0.59 -6.88 -1.05
C ILE A 20 0.16 -6.37 0.18
N VAL A 21 1.44 -6.03 0.01
CA VAL A 21 2.26 -5.42 1.06
C VAL A 21 2.51 -3.96 0.68
N PRO A 22 1.77 -3.00 1.24
CA PRO A 22 2.05 -1.58 1.06
C PRO A 22 3.44 -1.23 1.57
N VAL A 23 4.21 -0.55 0.73
CA VAL A 23 5.57 -0.08 1.03
C VAL A 23 5.73 1.34 0.54
N ARG A 24 6.77 2.03 1.02
CA ARG A 24 7.17 3.34 0.51
C ARG A 24 8.52 3.25 -0.17
N TYR A 25 8.70 4.04 -1.23
CA TYR A 25 10.01 4.26 -1.80
C TYR A 25 10.83 5.18 -0.90
N ALA A 26 12.12 4.91 -0.79
CA ALA A 26 13.10 5.80 -0.19
C ALA A 26 14.34 5.86 -1.07
N LEU A 27 15.08 6.96 -0.98
CA LEU A 27 16.44 7.00 -1.49
C LEU A 27 17.32 6.18 -0.56
N ASP A 28 18.04 5.21 -1.11
CA ASP A 28 19.08 4.53 -0.38
C ASP A 28 20.21 5.51 -0.05
N ARG A 29 20.93 5.26 1.05
CA ARG A 29 22.10 6.08 1.37
C ARG A 29 23.17 5.82 0.30
N SER A 30 23.85 6.88 -0.11
CA SER A 30 24.98 6.71 -1.03
C SER A 30 26.08 5.96 -0.31
N ARG A 31 26.69 4.97 -0.97
CA ARG A 31 27.95 4.34 -0.52
C ARG A 31 29.13 5.33 -0.48
N TYR A 32 28.97 6.51 -1.07
CA TYR A 32 29.91 7.64 -1.02
C TYR A 32 29.39 8.79 -0.15
N ASP A 33 28.50 8.54 0.83
CA ASP A 33 28.03 9.61 1.71
C ASP A 33 29.14 10.03 2.68
N ALA A 34 29.77 11.17 2.42
CA ALA A 34 30.90 11.66 3.22
C ALA A 34 30.53 12.04 4.66
N ALA A 35 29.23 12.27 4.95
CA ALA A 35 28.72 12.63 6.27
C ALA A 35 27.36 11.95 6.53
N PRO A 36 27.34 10.67 6.96
CA PRO A 36 26.10 9.88 7.09
C PRO A 36 25.13 10.38 8.17
N GLU A 37 25.57 11.27 9.07
CA GLU A 37 24.73 11.87 10.10
C GLU A 37 24.03 13.17 9.66
N GLN A 38 24.47 13.77 8.54
CA GLN A 38 23.92 15.04 8.08
C GLN A 38 22.60 14.83 7.30
N LEU A 39 21.52 15.42 7.79
CA LEU A 39 20.23 15.43 7.10
C LEU A 39 20.36 16.15 5.75
N LYS A 40 19.74 15.60 4.69
CA LYS A 40 19.72 16.21 3.34
C LYS A 40 18.41 16.97 3.16
N PRO A 41 18.39 18.30 3.38
CA PRO A 41 17.17 19.09 3.27
C PRO A 41 16.67 19.11 1.82
N LEU A 42 15.36 19.33 1.67
CA LEU A 42 14.72 19.44 0.37
C LEU A 42 15.20 20.71 -0.38
N PRO A 43 15.37 20.66 -1.72
CA PRO A 43 15.74 21.83 -2.49
C PRO A 43 14.68 22.94 -2.38
N LYS A 44 15.11 24.16 -2.06
CA LYS A 44 14.21 25.30 -1.85
C LYS A 44 13.40 25.70 -3.10
N GLN A 45 13.86 25.36 -4.30
CA GLN A 45 13.26 25.83 -5.56
C GLN A 45 12.23 24.87 -6.21
N GLY A 46 11.72 23.86 -5.51
CA GLY A 46 10.44 23.21 -5.87
C GLY A 46 10.32 22.55 -7.26
N LYS A 47 11.42 22.31 -7.98
CA LYS A 47 11.41 21.58 -9.26
C LYS A 47 11.49 20.08 -9.00
N TRP A 48 10.33 19.48 -8.75
CA TRP A 48 10.17 18.04 -8.57
C TRP A 48 9.92 17.39 -9.93
N ALA A 49 10.95 16.77 -10.52
CA ALA A 49 10.79 15.93 -11.70
C ALA A 49 10.26 14.55 -11.32
N LEU A 50 9.51 13.89 -12.23
CA LEU A 50 9.19 12.47 -12.13
C LEU A 50 10.51 11.70 -11.96
N MET A 51 10.54 10.83 -10.94
CA MET A 51 11.74 10.24 -10.32
C MET A 51 12.93 10.10 -11.28
N PRO A 52 13.91 11.03 -11.23
CA PRO A 52 15.04 11.01 -12.16
C PRO A 52 15.89 9.76 -11.93
N THR A 53 16.46 9.23 -13.01
CA THR A 53 17.43 8.13 -12.91
C THR A 53 18.60 8.56 -12.01
N LEU A 54 18.72 7.94 -10.85
CA LEU A 54 19.71 8.31 -9.85
C LEU A 54 21.08 7.78 -10.25
N LYS A 55 22.06 8.68 -10.40
CA LYS A 55 23.45 8.31 -10.76
C LYS A 55 24.27 7.76 -9.59
N THR A 56 23.92 8.13 -8.35
CA THR A 56 24.75 7.88 -7.16
C THR A 56 24.06 7.03 -6.08
N ARG A 57 22.76 6.73 -6.24
CA ARG A 57 21.92 6.07 -5.23
C ARG A 57 20.96 5.10 -5.89
N SER A 58 20.59 4.05 -5.18
CA SER A 58 19.46 3.18 -5.50
C SER A 58 18.19 3.71 -4.87
N TYR A 59 17.03 3.45 -5.47
CA TYR A 59 15.78 3.46 -4.73
C TYR A 59 15.70 2.18 -3.90
N THR A 60 15.24 2.30 -2.66
CA THR A 60 14.98 1.16 -1.77
C THR A 60 13.53 1.19 -1.31
N LEU A 61 13.00 0.01 -0.98
CA LEU A 61 11.69 -0.13 -0.38
C LEU A 61 11.82 -0.11 1.13
N ARG A 62 10.92 0.63 1.79
CA ARG A 62 10.80 0.64 3.26
C ARG A 62 9.38 0.33 3.67
N GLN A 63 9.24 -0.18 4.89
CA GLN A 63 7.96 -0.27 5.57
C GLN A 63 7.30 1.11 5.67
N LEU A 64 5.98 1.11 5.74
CA LEU A 64 5.20 2.31 6.02
C LEU A 64 5.52 2.87 7.41
N TYR A 65 5.26 4.16 7.59
CA TYR A 65 5.22 4.77 8.92
C TYR A 65 3.93 4.39 9.65
N ASP A 66 3.88 4.68 10.95
CA ASP A 66 2.63 4.68 11.68
C ASP A 66 1.63 5.63 11.00
N GLY A 67 0.41 5.17 10.82
CA GLY A 67 -0.62 5.92 10.11
C GLY A 67 -1.77 5.03 9.67
N TYR A 68 -2.40 5.41 8.56
CA TYR A 68 -3.63 4.80 8.08
C TYR A 68 -3.51 4.46 6.59
N VAL A 69 -3.98 3.26 6.24
CA VAL A 69 -4.13 2.82 4.85
C VAL A 69 -5.61 2.71 4.54
N TYR A 70 -6.03 3.35 3.46
CA TYR A 70 -7.39 3.32 2.95
C TYR A 70 -7.41 2.53 1.65
N VAL A 71 -8.34 1.58 1.54
CA VAL A 71 -8.54 0.78 0.33
C VAL A 71 -10.00 0.86 -0.06
N PHE A 72 -10.26 1.53 -1.18
CA PHE A 72 -11.57 1.47 -1.81
C PHE A 72 -11.55 0.35 -2.86
N ASP A 73 -12.32 -0.71 -2.60
CA ASP A 73 -12.55 -1.78 -3.56
C ASP A 73 -13.65 -1.31 -4.51
N GLU A 74 -13.26 -0.97 -5.74
CA GLU A 74 -14.18 -0.44 -6.75
C GLU A 74 -15.17 -1.51 -7.22
N THR A 75 -14.73 -2.76 -7.28
CA THR A 75 -15.57 -3.89 -7.67
C THR A 75 -16.62 -4.21 -6.61
N ALA A 76 -16.26 -4.13 -5.33
CA ALA A 76 -17.19 -4.35 -4.22
C ALA A 76 -17.96 -3.10 -3.76
N GLY A 77 -17.51 -1.90 -4.15
CA GLY A 77 -18.10 -0.63 -3.72
C GLY A 77 -17.87 -0.31 -2.24
N THR A 78 -16.81 -0.84 -1.63
CA THR A 78 -16.55 -0.74 -0.18
C THR A 78 -15.23 -0.02 0.12
N LEU A 79 -15.26 0.89 1.10
CA LEU A 79 -14.05 1.51 1.67
C LEU A 79 -13.64 0.75 2.93
N HIS A 80 -12.38 0.32 2.97
CA HIS A 80 -11.76 -0.31 4.13
C HIS A 80 -10.67 0.59 4.69
N GLU A 81 -10.64 0.70 6.01
CA GLU A 81 -9.66 1.48 6.76
C GLU A 81 -8.77 0.54 7.57
N TYR A 82 -7.46 0.81 7.58
CA TYR A 82 -6.46 0.04 8.31
C TYR A 82 -5.54 0.97 9.07
N VAL A 83 -5.20 0.61 10.30
CA VAL A 83 -4.05 1.18 11.02
C VAL A 83 -2.80 0.47 10.54
N ALA A 84 -1.81 1.23 10.07
CA ALA A 84 -0.47 0.74 9.77
C ALA A 84 0.44 0.99 10.97
N SER A 85 1.17 -0.04 11.41
CA SER A 85 2.20 0.09 12.44
C SER A 85 3.58 -0.12 11.86
N ALA A 86 4.46 0.87 12.02
CA ALA A 86 5.86 0.79 11.61
C ALA A 86 6.67 -0.19 12.47
N ASN A 87 6.25 -0.42 13.72
CA ASN A 87 6.97 -1.26 14.67
C ASN A 87 6.99 -2.74 14.24
N ASN A 88 5.87 -3.26 13.77
CA ASN A 88 5.73 -4.67 13.36
C ASN A 88 5.38 -4.83 11.87
N GLY A 89 5.15 -3.73 11.13
CA GLY A 89 4.74 -3.77 9.73
C GLY A 89 3.33 -4.31 9.51
N HIS A 90 2.50 -4.41 10.56
CA HIS A 90 1.15 -4.94 10.44
C HIS A 90 0.13 -3.87 10.08
N LEU A 91 -0.93 -4.33 9.43
CA LEU A 91 -2.12 -3.60 9.06
C LEU A 91 -3.30 -4.21 9.81
N SER A 92 -3.88 -3.43 10.72
CA SER A 92 -5.05 -3.81 11.52
C SER A 92 -6.29 -3.13 10.98
N ARG A 93 -7.29 -3.90 10.56
CA ARG A 93 -8.51 -3.36 9.96
C ARG A 93 -9.36 -2.68 11.03
N ILE A 94 -9.76 -1.43 10.80
CA ILE A 94 -10.81 -0.77 11.57
C ILE A 94 -12.14 -1.12 10.90
N VAL A 95 -13.01 -1.80 11.64
CA VAL A 95 -14.38 -2.06 11.21
C VAL A 95 -15.27 -1.01 11.85
N TRP A 96 -15.90 -0.17 11.03
CA TRP A 96 -16.77 0.88 11.53
C TRP A 96 -18.01 0.27 12.17
N THR A 97 -18.22 0.58 13.46
CA THR A 97 -19.45 0.25 14.18
C THR A 97 -20.46 1.39 14.06
N ASP A 98 -21.73 1.14 14.39
CA ASP A 98 -22.78 2.16 14.34
C ASP A 98 -22.42 3.41 15.18
N ALA A 99 -21.74 3.21 16.31
CA ALA A 99 -21.28 4.30 17.18
C ALA A 99 -20.15 5.15 16.57
N GLN A 100 -19.47 4.66 15.54
CA GLN A 100 -18.35 5.31 14.87
C GLN A 100 -18.76 6.00 13.57
N ILE A 101 -19.97 5.75 13.08
CA ILE A 101 -20.53 6.44 11.90
C ILE A 101 -20.60 7.93 12.21
N GLY A 102 -20.01 8.76 11.36
CA GLY A 102 -19.94 10.21 11.56
C GLY A 102 -18.79 10.69 12.45
N SER A 103 -18.03 9.79 13.08
CA SER A 103 -16.89 10.17 13.93
C SER A 103 -15.61 10.35 13.11
N ASP A 104 -14.87 11.42 13.41
CA ASP A 104 -13.54 11.67 12.83
C ASP A 104 -12.43 10.81 13.47
N GLN A 105 -12.67 10.28 14.67
CA GLN A 105 -11.75 9.39 15.37
C GLN A 105 -12.40 8.01 15.49
N ARG A 106 -11.76 7.00 14.91
CA ARG A 106 -12.27 5.63 14.88
C ARG A 106 -11.19 4.67 15.35
N SER A 107 -11.58 3.75 16.22
CA SER A 107 -10.70 2.79 16.89
C SER A 107 -11.28 1.38 16.79
N GLY A 108 -10.67 0.38 17.44
CA GLY A 108 -11.14 -1.02 17.35
C GLY A 108 -10.52 -1.77 16.16
N ALA A 109 -9.21 -1.63 16.00
CA ALA A 109 -8.47 -2.33 14.95
C ALA A 109 -8.39 -3.83 15.27
N SER A 110 -8.67 -4.70 14.29
CA SER A 110 -8.59 -6.16 14.43
C SER A 110 -7.15 -6.64 14.60
N ASP A 111 -6.97 -7.96 14.78
CA ASP A 111 -5.68 -8.61 14.66
C ASP A 111 -4.98 -8.18 13.36
N GLY A 112 -3.78 -7.61 13.52
CA GLY A 112 -3.02 -7.05 12.42
C GLY A 112 -2.40 -8.14 11.56
N LYS A 113 -2.36 -7.92 10.25
CA LYS A 113 -1.68 -8.80 9.29
C LYS A 113 -0.56 -8.04 8.57
N PRO A 114 0.55 -8.70 8.18
CA PRO A 114 1.63 -8.03 7.45
C PRO A 114 1.27 -7.69 5.99
N PHE A 115 0.04 -7.99 5.55
CA PHE A 115 -0.46 -7.75 4.20
C PHE A 115 -1.96 -7.47 4.20
N LEU A 116 -2.41 -6.78 3.16
CA LEU A 116 -3.81 -6.68 2.76
C LEU A 116 -4.18 -7.89 1.90
N LEU A 117 -5.42 -8.36 1.99
CA LEU A 117 -5.89 -9.52 1.23
C LEU A 117 -7.18 -9.18 0.49
N TYR A 118 -7.14 -9.22 -0.85
CA TYR A 118 -8.28 -8.86 -1.71
C TYR A 118 -8.48 -9.88 -2.84
N PRO A 119 -9.71 -10.02 -3.38
CA PRO A 119 -9.98 -10.95 -4.47
C PRO A 119 -9.17 -10.58 -5.72
N ARG A 120 -8.65 -11.60 -6.41
CA ARG A 120 -7.74 -11.40 -7.56
C ARG A 120 -8.36 -10.57 -8.70
N ARG A 121 -9.69 -10.57 -8.84
CA ARG A 121 -10.36 -9.93 -9.97
C ARG A 121 -10.81 -8.49 -9.68
N ASN A 122 -10.44 -7.96 -8.51
CA ASN A 122 -10.93 -6.65 -8.08
C ASN A 122 -9.96 -5.54 -8.45
N THR A 123 -10.54 -4.37 -8.73
CA THR A 123 -9.80 -3.11 -8.89
C THR A 123 -9.84 -2.35 -7.58
N LEU A 124 -8.68 -1.97 -7.08
CA LEU A 124 -8.53 -1.28 -5.81
C LEU A 124 -8.02 0.14 -6.02
N HIS A 125 -8.43 1.05 -5.15
CA HIS A 125 -7.84 2.38 -4.99
C HIS A 125 -7.25 2.45 -3.60
N ILE A 126 -5.93 2.66 -3.50
CA ILE A 126 -5.18 2.58 -2.24
C ILE A 126 -4.54 3.93 -1.93
N ALA A 127 -4.68 4.40 -0.69
CA ALA A 127 -4.02 5.59 -0.19
C ALA A 127 -3.44 5.38 1.20
N PHE A 128 -2.38 6.13 1.52
CA PHE A 128 -1.81 6.20 2.85
C PHE A 128 -1.92 7.63 3.39
N SER A 129 -2.21 7.76 4.68
CA SER A 129 -2.22 9.03 5.40
C SER A 129 -1.57 8.87 6.78
N PRO A 130 -0.64 9.75 7.20
CA PRO A 130 -0.11 9.72 8.56
C PRO A 130 -1.18 9.99 9.63
N GLN A 131 -2.24 10.70 9.25
CA GLN A 131 -3.36 11.06 10.13
C GLN A 131 -4.64 10.37 9.67
N GLN A 132 -5.51 10.04 10.62
CA GLN A 132 -6.80 9.44 10.30
C GLN A 132 -7.63 10.42 9.46
N TRP A 133 -8.17 9.97 8.34
CA TRP A 133 -9.10 10.77 7.55
C TRP A 133 -10.35 11.07 8.37
N THR A 134 -10.82 12.31 8.26
CA THR A 134 -12.12 12.71 8.81
C THR A 134 -13.24 11.91 8.13
N TRP A 135 -14.38 11.79 8.81
CA TRP A 135 -15.55 11.11 8.25
C TRP A 135 -15.94 11.69 6.88
N ARG A 136 -15.88 13.02 6.77
CA ARG A 136 -16.16 13.74 5.52
C ARG A 136 -15.25 13.32 4.37
N ILE A 137 -13.95 13.13 4.61
CA ILE A 137 -13.02 12.67 3.57
C ILE A 137 -13.35 11.24 3.16
N CYS A 138 -13.63 10.36 4.12
CA CYS A 138 -14.04 8.99 3.84
C CYS A 138 -15.30 8.92 2.96
N GLU A 139 -16.35 9.67 3.30
CA GLU A 139 -17.58 9.74 2.50
C GLU A 139 -17.37 10.37 1.11
N HIS A 140 -16.54 11.41 1.03
CA HIS A 140 -16.16 12.01 -0.25
C HIS A 140 -15.45 10.99 -1.16
N MET A 141 -14.49 10.24 -0.62
CA MET A 141 -13.78 9.21 -1.38
C MET A 141 -14.69 8.03 -1.74
N ARG A 142 -15.68 7.67 -0.92
CA ARG A 142 -16.70 6.66 -1.27
C ARG A 142 -17.57 7.10 -2.45
N SER A 143 -17.95 8.37 -2.49
CA SER A 143 -18.91 8.90 -3.48
C SER A 143 -18.27 9.42 -4.77
N SER A 144 -17.00 9.83 -4.77
CA SER A 144 -16.36 10.51 -5.92
C SER A 144 -15.29 9.65 -6.61
N ALA A 145 -15.67 8.99 -7.72
CA ALA A 145 -14.72 8.28 -8.57
C ALA A 145 -13.60 9.18 -9.14
N PRO A 146 -13.87 10.41 -9.61
CA PRO A 146 -12.81 11.31 -10.10
C PRO A 146 -11.81 11.68 -9.01
N SER A 147 -12.27 11.88 -7.77
CA SER A 147 -11.35 12.17 -6.66
C SER A 147 -10.51 10.96 -6.26
N ARG A 148 -11.08 9.75 -6.30
CA ARG A 148 -10.30 8.53 -6.10
C ARG A 148 -9.18 8.39 -7.13
N ALA A 149 -9.49 8.58 -8.42
CA ALA A 149 -8.51 8.49 -9.49
C ALA A 149 -7.36 9.52 -9.37
N LEU A 150 -7.62 10.67 -8.74
CA LEU A 150 -6.61 11.72 -8.54
C LEU A 150 -5.76 11.51 -7.28
N TRP A 151 -6.37 11.05 -6.19
CA TRP A 151 -5.74 11.05 -4.86
C TRP A 151 -5.35 9.67 -4.34
N MET A 152 -5.82 8.60 -4.98
CA MET A 152 -5.53 7.23 -4.60
C MET A 152 -4.81 6.51 -5.74
N LYS A 153 -3.97 5.53 -5.40
CA LYS A 153 -3.29 4.68 -6.37
C LYS A 153 -4.21 3.56 -6.82
N VAL A 154 -4.46 3.49 -8.11
CA VAL A 154 -5.23 2.40 -8.72
C VAL A 154 -4.36 1.15 -8.80
N LEU A 155 -4.92 0.00 -8.45
CA LEU A 155 -4.31 -1.32 -8.59
C LEU A 155 -5.34 -2.28 -9.17
N ASP A 156 -5.17 -2.65 -10.44
CA ASP A 156 -5.93 -3.72 -11.07
C ASP A 156 -5.27 -5.07 -10.78
N LEU A 157 -5.87 -5.84 -9.87
CA LEU A 157 -5.33 -7.13 -9.48
C LEU A 157 -5.46 -8.19 -10.58
N ALA A 158 -6.45 -8.06 -11.48
CA ALA A 158 -6.64 -9.00 -12.57
C ALA A 158 -5.49 -8.84 -13.58
N SER A 159 -5.23 -7.60 -13.98
CA SER A 159 -4.12 -7.23 -14.86
C SER A 159 -2.77 -7.56 -14.20
N TYR A 160 -2.57 -7.19 -12.92
CA TYR A 160 -1.34 -7.54 -12.18
C TYR A 160 -1.05 -9.04 -12.17
N CYS A 161 -2.06 -9.88 -11.99
CA CYS A 161 -1.83 -11.33 -11.93
C CYS A 161 -1.45 -11.95 -13.29
N ILE A 162 -1.67 -11.22 -14.39
CA ILE A 162 -1.26 -11.62 -15.74
C ILE A 162 0.11 -11.05 -16.05
N THR A 163 0.30 -9.75 -15.79
CA THR A 163 1.49 -8.99 -16.24
C THR A 163 2.62 -9.01 -15.23
N MET A 164 2.31 -9.15 -13.94
CA MET A 164 3.21 -8.93 -12.80
C MET A 164 3.93 -7.56 -12.85
N ALA A 165 3.36 -6.60 -13.58
CA ALA A 165 4.01 -5.35 -13.97
C ALA A 165 3.00 -4.19 -14.00
N GLU A 166 2.27 -3.98 -12.90
CA GLU A 166 1.43 -2.79 -12.76
C GLU A 166 2.27 -1.57 -12.35
N PRO A 167 1.90 -0.36 -12.81
CA PRO A 167 2.51 0.87 -12.32
C PRO A 167 2.53 0.94 -10.80
N ASP A 168 3.60 1.49 -10.23
CA ASP A 168 3.81 1.62 -8.78
C ASP A 168 3.86 0.30 -7.98
N THR A 169 3.90 -0.85 -8.64
CA THR A 169 4.17 -2.15 -8.00
C THR A 169 5.63 -2.56 -8.22
N LEU A 170 6.18 -3.37 -7.31
CA LEU A 170 7.48 -4.00 -7.56
C LEU A 170 7.27 -5.08 -8.63
N PRO A 171 7.94 -4.99 -9.80
CA PRO A 171 7.87 -6.05 -10.78
C PRO A 171 8.51 -7.31 -10.20
N LEU A 172 7.75 -8.40 -10.17
CA LEU A 172 8.25 -9.72 -9.80
C LEU A 172 8.88 -10.36 -11.04
N ASN A 173 9.91 -9.72 -11.60
CA ASN A 173 10.71 -10.36 -12.63
C ASN A 173 11.57 -11.44 -11.96
N ARG A 174 11.39 -12.69 -12.40
CA ARG A 174 12.31 -13.80 -12.09
C ARG A 174 13.65 -13.59 -12.76
#